data_AF-A0A7H9B3I6-F1
#
_entry.id   AF-A0A7H9B3I6-F1
#
_cell.length_a   1.000
_cell.length_b   1.000
_cell.length_c   1.000
_cell.angle_alpha   90.00
_cell.angle_beta   90.00
_cell.angle_gamma   90.00
#
_symmetry.space_group_name_H-M   'P 1'
#
loop_
_entity.id
_entity.type
_entity.pdbx_description
1 polymer ?
#
loop_
_entity_poly.entity_id
_entity_poly.type
_entity_poly.pdbx_seq_one_letter_code
_entity_poly.pdbx_strand_id
1 'polypeptide(L)'
;MGRESEQTYFDTLCEEEQISQETHEQLHTVVEVLKELANATKSEQEQNELLHSLSKEHRKLTDICIDLRYAKYQAREAQVAASKRTKKNHSNTKLQDTKSLAEYITLCESISKDSLEYVNLLERLSVDLAKQIEIADPKVSEFIVDNWNPPKGIYAILETLGDPTVDPKDIATRIRGYLDQIKMERAKYTIQNKYSLQETLHDLTKEVNSWRKECDSMENLMFGDSSNSMKKMLQNVDSLKFRLDREKKNCAQD
;
A
#
# COMPACT_ATOMS: atom_id res chain seq x y z
N MET A 1 43.03 -19.10 -48.53
CA MET A 1 44.37 -18.60 -48.15
C MET A 1 44.24 -17.97 -46.77
N GLY A 2 45.04 -18.43 -45.81
CA GLY A 2 45.27 -17.83 -44.50
C GLY A 2 44.08 -17.71 -43.55
N ARG A 3 43.70 -18.78 -42.86
CA ARG A 3 43.13 -18.62 -41.50
C ARG A 3 44.31 -18.20 -40.62
N GLU A 4 44.56 -16.89 -40.52
CA GLU A 4 45.29 -16.37 -39.38
C GLU A 4 44.49 -16.81 -38.15
N SER A 5 45.07 -17.72 -37.37
CA SER A 5 44.55 -18.00 -36.04
C SER A 5 44.56 -16.67 -35.32
N GLU A 6 43.40 -16.04 -35.13
CA GLU A 6 43.30 -14.82 -34.35
C GLU A 6 43.81 -15.15 -32.96
N GLN A 7 45.08 -14.84 -32.68
CA GLN A 7 45.65 -14.99 -31.35
C GLN A 7 44.71 -14.29 -30.38
N THR A 8 44.17 -15.05 -29.44
CA THR A 8 43.27 -14.47 -28.46
C THR A 8 44.08 -13.56 -27.54
N TYR A 9 43.41 -12.61 -26.88
CA TYR A 9 44.08 -11.78 -25.88
C TYR A 9 44.80 -12.64 -24.82
N PHE A 10 44.23 -13.79 -24.48
CA PHE A 10 44.82 -14.75 -23.56
C PHE A 10 46.12 -15.37 -24.11
N ASP A 11 46.16 -15.75 -25.39
CA ASP A 11 47.37 -16.32 -26.00
C ASP A 11 48.52 -15.29 -26.01
N THR A 12 48.24 -14.04 -26.35
CA THR A 12 49.24 -12.96 -26.35
C THR A 12 49.75 -12.60 -24.96
N LEU A 13 48.93 -12.79 -23.92
CA LEU A 13 49.38 -12.61 -22.53
C LEU A 13 50.31 -13.73 -22.07
N CYS A 14 50.03 -14.97 -22.49
CA CYS A 14 50.92 -16.11 -22.18
C CYS A 14 52.29 -15.94 -22.85
N GLU A 15 52.31 -15.42 -24.08
CA GLU A 15 53.54 -15.08 -24.80
C GLU A 15 54.32 -13.95 -24.11
N GLU A 16 53.64 -12.89 -23.64
CA GLU A 16 54.25 -11.82 -22.84
C GLU A 16 54.85 -12.34 -21.53
N GLU A 17 54.16 -13.25 -20.83
CA GLU A 17 54.64 -13.86 -19.59
C GLU A 17 55.89 -14.71 -19.80
N GLN A 18 55.92 -15.53 -20.86
CA GLN A 18 57.10 -16.33 -21.20
C GLN A 18 58.32 -15.44 -21.47
N ILE A 19 58.17 -14.41 -22.31
CA ILE A 19 59.27 -13.48 -22.63
C ILE A 19 59.71 -12.69 -21.39
N SER A 20 58.77 -12.35 -20.50
CA SER A 20 59.09 -11.69 -19.24
C SER A 20 59.93 -12.59 -18.32
N GLN A 21 59.66 -13.90 -18.28
CA GLN A 21 60.46 -14.85 -17.52
C GLN A 21 61.88 -14.97 -18.10
N GLU A 22 62.02 -15.12 -19.42
CA GLU A 22 63.32 -15.15 -20.10
C GLU A 22 64.12 -13.86 -19.86
N THR A 23 63.45 -12.70 -19.85
CA THR A 23 64.06 -11.41 -19.50
C THR A 23 64.59 -11.41 -18.06
N HIS A 24 63.84 -11.97 -17.12
CA HIS A 24 64.23 -12.02 -15.70
C HIS A 24 65.46 -12.90 -15.48
N GLU A 25 65.51 -14.08 -16.09
CA GLU A 25 66.64 -15.00 -16.02
C GLU A 25 67.92 -14.38 -16.61
N GLN A 26 67.78 -13.71 -17.76
CA GLN A 26 68.89 -13.02 -18.42
C GLN A 26 69.40 -11.83 -17.59
N LEU A 27 68.49 -11.06 -16.99
CA LEU A 27 68.85 -9.95 -16.10
C LEU A 27 69.59 -10.44 -14.85
N HIS A 28 69.14 -11.56 -14.25
CA HIS A 28 69.81 -12.18 -13.11
C HIS A 28 71.26 -12.53 -13.46
N THR A 29 71.47 -13.17 -14.61
CA THR A 29 72.80 -13.54 -15.13
C THR A 29 73.70 -12.31 -15.29
N VAL A 30 73.19 -11.22 -15.88
CA VAL A 30 73.95 -9.96 -16.02
C VAL A 30 74.31 -9.37 -14.65
N VAL A 31 73.38 -9.39 -13.69
CA VAL A 31 73.62 -8.89 -12.33
C VAL A 31 74.66 -9.75 -11.59
N GLU A 32 74.67 -11.07 -11.79
CA GLU A 32 75.70 -11.95 -11.23
C GLU A 32 77.08 -11.64 -11.81
N VAL A 33 77.20 -11.48 -13.14
CA VAL A 33 78.46 -11.08 -13.79
C VAL A 33 78.93 -9.71 -13.26
N LEU A 34 78.02 -8.75 -13.08
CA LEU A 34 78.35 -7.44 -12.51
C LEU A 34 78.80 -7.52 -11.05
N LYS A 35 78.15 -8.34 -10.22
CA LYS A 35 78.56 -8.59 -8.83
C LYS A 35 79.95 -9.21 -8.78
N GLU A 36 80.20 -10.16 -9.67
CA GLU A 36 81.49 -10.82 -9.80
C GLU A 36 82.61 -9.87 -10.26
N LEU A 37 82.30 -8.93 -11.14
CA LEU A 37 83.22 -7.88 -11.60
C LEU A 37 83.51 -6.85 -10.49
N ALA A 38 82.54 -6.59 -9.61
CA ALA A 38 82.68 -5.66 -8.48
C ALA A 38 83.53 -6.23 -7.32
N ASN A 39 83.89 -7.52 -7.34
CA ASN A 39 84.72 -8.15 -6.32
C ASN A 39 86.21 -7.80 -6.51
N ALA A 40 86.79 -7.09 -5.54
CA ALA A 40 88.14 -6.52 -5.61
C ALA A 40 89.30 -7.56 -5.54
N THR A 41 89.01 -8.85 -5.45
CA THR A 41 90.00 -9.94 -5.26
C THR A 41 90.32 -10.74 -6.53
N LYS A 42 89.77 -10.38 -7.69
CA LYS A 42 89.96 -11.12 -8.95
C LYS A 42 91.18 -10.65 -9.76
N SER A 43 91.77 -11.56 -10.53
CA SER A 43 92.92 -11.27 -11.41
C SER A 43 92.50 -10.42 -12.63
N GLU A 44 93.41 -9.58 -13.14
CA GLU A 44 93.15 -8.69 -14.29
C GLU A 44 92.69 -9.46 -15.54
N GLN A 45 93.17 -10.70 -15.71
CA GLN A 45 92.77 -11.57 -16.82
C GLN A 45 91.33 -12.09 -16.67
N GLU A 46 90.91 -12.44 -15.46
CA GLU A 46 89.54 -12.87 -15.14
C GLU A 46 88.55 -11.71 -15.26
N GLN A 47 88.97 -10.49 -14.92
CA GLN A 47 88.16 -9.28 -15.09
C GLN A 47 87.90 -8.96 -16.57
N ASN A 48 88.90 -9.13 -17.44
CA ASN A 48 88.74 -8.93 -18.88
C ASN A 48 87.82 -9.98 -19.52
N GLU A 49 87.88 -11.24 -19.09
CA GLU A 49 86.97 -12.30 -19.55
C GLU A 49 85.51 -12.05 -19.11
N LEU A 50 85.31 -11.59 -17.87
CA LEU A 50 84.00 -11.18 -17.35
C LEU A 50 83.45 -9.93 -18.06
N LEU A 51 84.31 -9.02 -18.49
CA LEU A 51 83.89 -7.82 -19.24
C LEU A 51 83.46 -8.18 -20.66
N HIS A 52 84.12 -9.15 -21.29
CA HIS A 52 83.68 -9.71 -22.57
C HIS A 52 82.38 -10.52 -22.45
N SER A 53 82.21 -11.31 -21.39
CA SER A 53 80.95 -12.03 -21.15
C SER A 53 79.81 -11.06 -20.87
N LEU A 54 80.04 -10.00 -20.09
CA LEU A 54 79.08 -8.94 -19.83
C LEU A 54 78.59 -8.26 -21.12
N SER A 55 79.50 -7.95 -22.04
CA SER A 55 79.12 -7.35 -23.34
C SER A 55 78.20 -8.26 -24.15
N LYS A 56 78.45 -9.57 -24.14
CA LYS A 56 77.63 -10.58 -24.83
C LYS A 56 76.25 -10.73 -24.18
N GLU A 57 76.21 -10.81 -22.85
CA GLU A 57 74.96 -10.96 -22.10
C GLU A 57 74.11 -9.67 -22.11
N HIS A 58 74.75 -8.49 -22.18
CA HIS A 58 74.06 -7.21 -22.36
C HIS A 58 73.37 -7.10 -23.72
N ARG A 59 74.02 -7.59 -24.79
CA ARG A 59 73.42 -7.63 -26.13
C ARG A 59 72.17 -8.51 -26.16
N LYS A 60 72.26 -9.72 -25.62
CA LYS A 60 71.11 -10.64 -25.49
C LYS A 60 69.99 -10.04 -24.66
N LEU A 61 70.30 -9.40 -23.53
CA LEU A 61 69.30 -8.73 -22.70
C LEU A 61 68.56 -7.63 -23.47
N THR A 62 69.29 -6.89 -24.31
CA THR A 62 68.72 -5.84 -25.15
C THR A 62 67.76 -6.43 -26.18
N ASP A 63 68.13 -7.53 -26.84
CA ASP A 63 67.29 -8.22 -27.83
C ASP A 63 65.98 -8.72 -27.18
N ILE A 64 66.06 -9.43 -26.04
CA ILE A 64 64.88 -9.93 -25.32
C ILE A 64 63.99 -8.77 -24.82
N CYS A 65 64.57 -7.64 -24.39
CA CYS A 65 63.78 -6.47 -23.99
C CYS A 65 63.02 -5.84 -25.16
N ILE A 66 63.52 -5.94 -26.39
CA ILE A 66 62.80 -5.49 -27.60
C ILE A 66 61.61 -6.42 -27.84
N ASP A 67 61.81 -7.73 -27.73
CA ASP A 67 60.75 -8.73 -27.89
C ASP A 67 59.65 -8.57 -26.83
N LEU A 68 60.01 -8.28 -25.57
CA LEU A 68 59.04 -8.00 -24.51
C LEU A 68 58.16 -6.77 -24.83
N ARG A 69 58.77 -5.70 -25.37
CA ARG A 69 58.03 -4.51 -25.78
C ARG A 69 57.10 -4.82 -26.96
N TYR A 70 57.54 -5.64 -27.90
CA TYR A 70 56.74 -6.07 -29.03
C TYR A 70 55.52 -6.86 -28.55
N ALA A 71 55.71 -7.88 -27.71
CA ALA A 71 54.64 -8.69 -27.12
C ALA A 71 53.62 -7.83 -26.36
N LYS A 72 54.09 -6.85 -25.59
CA LYS A 72 53.20 -5.90 -24.89
C LYS A 72 52.30 -5.09 -25.84
N TYR A 73 52.84 -4.61 -26.96
CA TYR A 73 52.02 -3.90 -27.95
C TYR A 73 50.99 -4.82 -28.61
N GLN A 74 51.37 -6.06 -28.89
CA GLN A 74 50.50 -7.08 -29.46
C GLN A 74 49.36 -7.47 -28.51
N ALA A 75 49.67 -7.69 -27.22
CA ALA A 75 48.67 -7.95 -26.19
C ALA A 75 47.69 -6.78 -26.03
N ARG A 76 48.19 -5.55 -26.11
CA ARG A 76 47.34 -4.34 -26.08
C ARG A 76 46.40 -4.26 -27.28
N GLU A 77 46.89 -4.55 -28.48
CA GLU A 77 46.06 -4.53 -29.68
C GLU A 77 45.00 -5.64 -29.63
N ALA A 78 45.37 -6.85 -29.18
CA ALA A 78 44.44 -7.96 -28.98
C ALA A 78 43.34 -7.64 -27.96
N GLN A 79 43.69 -6.96 -26.85
CA GLN A 79 42.73 -6.48 -25.85
C GLN A 79 41.72 -5.50 -26.45
N VAL A 80 42.20 -4.52 -27.22
CA VAL A 80 41.37 -3.49 -27.85
C VAL A 80 40.46 -4.11 -28.91
N ALA A 81 40.98 -5.05 -29.70
CA ALA A 81 40.22 -5.80 -30.69
C ALA A 81 39.10 -6.63 -30.03
N ALA A 82 39.40 -7.37 -28.96
CA ALA A 82 38.42 -8.15 -28.20
C ALA A 82 37.33 -7.28 -27.57
N SER A 83 37.71 -6.13 -26.99
CA SER A 83 36.77 -5.18 -26.36
C SER A 83 35.80 -4.53 -27.35
N LYS A 84 36.22 -4.35 -28.61
CA LYS A 84 35.32 -3.84 -29.68
C LYS A 84 34.29 -4.90 -30.11
N ARG A 85 34.61 -6.20 -29.97
CA ARG A 85 33.72 -7.31 -30.33
C ARG A 85 32.62 -7.54 -29.33
N THR A 86 32.85 -7.32 -28.04
CA THR A 86 31.82 -7.47 -26.99
C THR A 86 30.76 -6.37 -27.01
N LYS A 87 31.11 -5.16 -27.46
CA LYS A 87 30.14 -4.04 -27.62
C LYS A 87 29.22 -4.19 -28.83
N LYS A 88 29.64 -4.93 -29.85
CA LYS A 88 28.76 -5.33 -30.96
C LYS A 88 28.12 -6.64 -30.56
N ASN A 89 26.80 -6.75 -30.64
CA ASN A 89 25.98 -7.90 -30.23
C ASN A 89 26.26 -9.23 -31.00
N HIS A 90 27.49 -9.49 -31.44
CA HIS A 90 27.92 -10.67 -32.20
C HIS A 90 27.79 -11.99 -31.42
N SER A 91 27.75 -11.96 -30.08
CA SER A 91 27.45 -13.16 -29.29
C SER A 91 25.99 -13.60 -29.41
N ASN A 92 25.08 -12.66 -29.65
CA ASN A 92 23.64 -12.90 -29.61
C ASN A 92 23.06 -13.27 -30.99
N THR A 93 23.86 -13.16 -32.07
CA THR A 93 23.44 -13.56 -33.42
C THR A 93 23.39 -15.07 -33.64
N LYS A 94 23.93 -15.86 -32.69
CA LYS A 94 23.90 -17.34 -32.71
C LYS A 94 22.76 -17.95 -31.87
N LEU A 95 21.88 -17.13 -31.32
CA LEU A 95 20.70 -17.64 -30.59
C LEU A 95 19.81 -18.40 -31.58
N GLN A 96 19.73 -19.72 -31.39
CA GLN A 96 19.02 -20.62 -32.31
C GLN A 96 17.48 -20.50 -32.22
N ASP A 97 16.95 -19.79 -31.22
CA ASP A 97 15.52 -19.57 -31.06
C ASP A 97 15.21 -18.15 -30.54
N THR A 98 15.23 -17.19 -31.47
CA THR A 98 14.87 -15.80 -31.17
C THR A 98 13.36 -15.58 -31.08
N LYS A 99 12.55 -16.53 -31.57
CA LYS A 99 11.09 -16.43 -31.54
C LYS A 99 10.55 -16.74 -30.14
N SER A 100 11.02 -17.83 -29.52
CA SER A 100 10.64 -18.16 -28.14
C SER A 100 11.08 -17.07 -27.15
N LEU A 101 12.25 -16.45 -27.36
CA LEU A 101 12.70 -15.34 -26.52
C LEU A 101 11.81 -14.09 -26.67
N ALA A 102 11.38 -13.78 -27.90
CA ALA A 102 10.46 -12.67 -28.13
C ALA A 102 9.09 -12.93 -27.48
N GLU A 103 8.54 -14.13 -27.66
CA GLU A 103 7.28 -14.55 -27.02
C GLU A 103 7.36 -14.48 -25.48
N TYR A 104 8.47 -14.93 -24.91
CA TYR A 104 8.71 -14.83 -23.47
C TYR A 104 8.77 -13.38 -22.98
N ILE A 105 9.50 -12.51 -23.68
CA ILE A 105 9.57 -11.09 -23.33
C ILE A 105 8.19 -10.45 -23.42
N THR A 106 7.44 -10.71 -24.49
CA THR A 106 6.07 -10.18 -24.64
C THR A 106 5.14 -10.70 -23.55
N LEU A 107 5.27 -11.96 -23.13
CA LEU A 107 4.51 -12.52 -22.02
C LEU A 107 4.88 -11.85 -20.68
N CYS A 108 6.17 -11.59 -20.44
CA CYS A 108 6.59 -10.87 -19.23
C CYS A 108 6.06 -9.43 -19.23
N GLU A 109 6.10 -8.74 -20.37
CA GLU A 109 5.57 -7.39 -20.52
C GLU A 109 4.05 -7.36 -20.31
N SER A 110 3.32 -8.33 -20.86
CA SER A 110 1.86 -8.42 -20.67
C SER A 110 1.51 -8.69 -19.21
N ILE A 111 2.17 -9.65 -18.55
CA ILE A 111 1.96 -9.95 -17.13
C ILE A 111 2.28 -8.72 -16.28
N SER A 112 3.39 -8.03 -16.56
CA SER A 112 3.76 -6.83 -15.82
C SER A 112 2.71 -5.73 -15.98
N LYS A 113 2.17 -5.54 -17.18
CA LYS A 113 1.13 -4.57 -17.45
C LYS A 113 -0.16 -4.93 -16.70
N ASP A 114 -0.60 -6.18 -16.82
CA ASP A 114 -1.84 -6.67 -16.21
C ASP A 114 -1.76 -6.63 -14.67
N SER A 115 -0.59 -6.93 -14.10
CA SER A 115 -0.35 -6.81 -12.66
C SER A 115 -0.44 -5.36 -12.17
N LEU A 116 0.12 -4.40 -12.93
CA LEU A 116 0.03 -2.99 -12.58
C LEU A 116 -1.41 -2.48 -12.71
N GLU A 117 -2.13 -2.92 -13.73
CA GLU A 117 -3.55 -2.60 -13.92
C GLU A 117 -4.39 -3.15 -12.76
N TYR A 118 -4.16 -4.41 -12.35
CA TYR A 118 -4.85 -5.03 -11.22
C TYR A 118 -4.64 -4.27 -9.91
N VAL A 119 -3.40 -3.92 -9.57
CA VAL A 119 -3.11 -3.13 -8.36
C VAL A 119 -3.79 -1.77 -8.40
N ASN A 120 -3.78 -1.11 -9.57
CA ASN A 120 -4.43 0.17 -9.76
C ASN A 120 -5.96 0.10 -9.62
N LEU A 121 -6.57 -1.01 -10.06
CA LEU A 121 -8.00 -1.28 -9.92
C LEU A 121 -8.43 -1.51 -8.46
N LEU A 122 -7.56 -2.06 -7.62
CA LEU A 122 -7.87 -2.33 -6.22
C LEU A 122 -7.85 -1.09 -5.33
N GLU A 123 -6.96 -0.13 -5.59
CA GLU A 123 -6.74 1.01 -4.69
C GLU A 123 -7.24 2.33 -5.29
N ARG A 124 -6.76 2.69 -6.48
CA ARG A 124 -6.99 4.03 -7.05
C ARG A 124 -8.29 4.13 -7.83
N LEU A 125 -8.67 3.04 -8.50
CA LEU A 125 -9.89 2.95 -9.29
C LEU A 125 -10.97 2.11 -8.59
N SER A 126 -10.80 1.81 -7.30
CA SER A 126 -11.83 1.13 -6.54
C SER A 126 -13.08 2.00 -6.43
N VAL A 127 -14.22 1.32 -6.41
CA VAL A 127 -15.53 1.96 -6.24
C VAL A 127 -16.16 1.36 -4.99
N ASP A 128 -16.33 2.20 -3.99
CA ASP A 128 -16.95 1.82 -2.72
C ASP A 128 -18.48 1.92 -2.77
N LEU A 129 -19.12 1.31 -1.77
CA LEU A 129 -20.56 1.42 -1.56
C LEU A 129 -20.95 2.82 -1.09
N ALA A 130 -22.18 3.23 -1.43
CA ALA A 130 -22.77 4.44 -0.87
C ALA A 130 -22.97 4.28 0.65
N LYS A 131 -22.27 5.11 1.43
CA LYS A 131 -22.31 5.10 2.91
C LYS A 131 -23.61 5.77 3.41
N GLN A 132 -24.73 5.03 3.45
CA GLN A 132 -25.95 5.45 4.15
C GLN A 132 -25.82 5.09 5.64
N ILE A 133 -25.76 6.10 6.52
CA ILE A 133 -25.52 5.93 7.96
C ILE A 133 -26.85 6.09 8.71
N GLU A 134 -27.27 5.05 9.41
CA GLU A 134 -28.40 5.04 10.34
C GLU A 134 -27.93 4.39 11.64
N ILE A 135 -28.00 5.12 12.76
CA ILE A 135 -27.51 4.66 14.06
C ILE A 135 -28.70 4.43 14.98
N ALA A 136 -28.81 3.22 15.52
CA ALA A 136 -29.87 2.84 16.44
C ALA A 136 -29.58 3.27 17.90
N ASP A 137 -28.31 3.45 18.28
CA ASP A 137 -27.93 3.82 19.64
C ASP A 137 -28.09 5.34 19.87
N PRO A 138 -28.99 5.76 20.78
CA PRO A 138 -29.21 7.18 21.08
C PRO A 138 -28.03 7.86 21.80
N LYS A 139 -27.04 7.11 22.29
CA LYS A 139 -25.87 7.66 23.00
C LYS A 139 -24.77 8.19 22.07
N VAL A 140 -24.78 7.80 20.81
CA VAL A 140 -23.76 8.19 19.84
C VAL A 140 -24.16 9.51 19.19
N SER A 141 -23.52 10.60 19.63
CA SER A 141 -23.77 11.95 19.08
C SER A 141 -22.89 12.29 17.88
N GLU A 142 -21.72 11.65 17.76
CA GLU A 142 -20.76 11.87 16.68
C GLU A 142 -20.39 10.53 16.02
N PHE A 143 -20.38 10.51 14.70
CA PHE A 143 -20.05 9.31 13.92
C PHE A 143 -18.85 9.56 13.02
N ILE A 144 -17.85 8.69 13.14
CA ILE A 144 -16.69 8.67 12.24
C ILE A 144 -17.11 7.90 10.98
N VAL A 145 -17.23 8.62 9.86
CA VAL A 145 -17.71 8.11 8.57
C VAL A 145 -16.92 6.89 8.06
N ASP A 146 -15.67 6.74 8.47
CA ASP A 146 -14.80 5.64 8.04
C ASP A 146 -15.03 4.33 8.79
N ASN A 147 -15.67 4.36 9.95
CA ASN A 147 -16.05 3.15 10.70
C ASN A 147 -17.38 2.54 10.22
N TRP A 148 -17.90 3.00 9.08
CA TRP A 148 -19.12 2.46 8.51
C TRP A 148 -18.86 1.08 7.88
N ASN A 149 -19.64 0.10 8.31
CA ASN A 149 -19.62 -1.25 7.76
C ASN A 149 -20.93 -1.54 7.00
N PRO A 150 -20.87 -2.23 5.86
CA PRO A 150 -22.06 -2.62 5.13
C PRO A 150 -22.94 -3.59 5.93
N PRO A 151 -24.25 -3.63 5.67
CA PRO A 151 -25.13 -4.62 6.28
C PRO A 151 -24.65 -6.04 6.01
N LYS A 152 -24.70 -6.91 7.04
CA LYS A 152 -24.22 -8.30 6.99
C LYS A 152 -24.78 -9.10 5.79
N GLY A 153 -26.02 -8.82 5.39
CA GLY A 153 -26.65 -9.48 4.24
C GLY A 153 -25.98 -9.18 2.90
N ILE A 154 -25.61 -7.92 2.62
CA ILE A 154 -24.87 -7.54 1.41
C ILE A 154 -23.44 -8.03 1.50
N TYR A 155 -22.80 -7.86 2.66
CA TYR A 155 -21.40 -8.24 2.84
C TYR A 155 -21.17 -9.72 2.53
N ALA A 156 -22.04 -10.61 3.03
CA ALA A 156 -21.96 -12.04 2.74
C ALA A 156 -22.14 -12.38 1.26
N ILE A 157 -22.89 -11.58 0.49
CA ILE A 157 -23.02 -11.77 -0.96
C ILE A 157 -21.77 -11.25 -1.68
N LEU A 158 -21.21 -10.12 -1.25
CA LEU A 158 -19.99 -9.55 -1.85
C LEU A 158 -18.74 -10.38 -1.55
N GLU A 159 -18.65 -11.01 -0.38
CA GLU A 159 -17.54 -11.90 -0.02
C GLU A 159 -17.47 -13.11 -0.97
N THR A 160 -18.62 -13.62 -1.44
CA THR A 160 -18.65 -14.71 -2.44
C THR A 160 -18.10 -14.32 -3.81
N LEU A 161 -17.92 -13.02 -4.10
CA LEU A 161 -17.26 -12.54 -5.32
C LEU A 161 -15.74 -12.81 -5.31
N GLY A 162 -15.16 -13.04 -4.13
CA GLY A 162 -13.76 -13.43 -3.98
C GLY A 162 -13.50 -14.92 -4.26
N ASP A 163 -14.54 -15.74 -4.41
CA ASP A 163 -14.41 -17.17 -4.67
C ASP A 163 -14.31 -17.43 -6.19
N PRO A 164 -13.23 -18.09 -6.68
CA PRO A 164 -13.04 -18.37 -8.11
C PRO A 164 -14.07 -19.35 -8.70
N THR A 165 -14.87 -20.04 -7.89
CA THR A 165 -15.80 -21.07 -8.35
C THR A 165 -17.20 -20.55 -8.68
N VAL A 166 -17.53 -19.32 -8.29
CA VAL A 166 -18.89 -18.77 -8.39
C VAL A 166 -19.08 -17.98 -9.68
N ASP A 167 -20.16 -18.24 -10.43
CA ASP A 167 -20.49 -17.46 -11.63
C ASP A 167 -20.90 -16.03 -11.21
N PRO A 168 -20.26 -14.98 -11.77
CA PRO A 168 -20.66 -13.60 -11.51
C PRO A 168 -22.14 -13.32 -11.82
N LYS A 169 -22.78 -14.07 -12.71
CA LYS A 169 -24.22 -13.93 -13.02
C LYS A 169 -25.10 -14.34 -11.84
N ASP A 170 -24.74 -15.40 -11.13
CA ASP A 170 -25.50 -15.88 -9.99
C ASP A 170 -25.43 -14.86 -8.84
N ILE A 171 -24.26 -14.26 -8.63
CA ILE A 171 -24.09 -13.18 -7.65
C ILE A 171 -24.97 -11.96 -8.03
N ALA A 172 -24.99 -11.57 -9.31
CA ALA A 172 -25.82 -10.45 -9.76
C ALA A 172 -27.32 -10.69 -9.52
N THR A 173 -27.81 -11.92 -9.73
CA THR A 173 -29.21 -12.26 -9.43
C THR A 173 -29.49 -12.23 -7.92
N ARG A 174 -28.55 -12.71 -7.10
CA ARG A 174 -28.66 -12.68 -5.63
C ARG A 174 -28.66 -11.25 -5.09
N ILE A 175 -27.81 -10.38 -5.62
CA ILE A 175 -27.80 -8.94 -5.30
C ILE A 175 -29.14 -8.31 -5.66
N ARG A 176 -29.67 -8.59 -6.86
CA ARG A 176 -30.96 -8.03 -7.30
C ARG A 176 -32.10 -8.47 -6.39
N GLY A 177 -32.17 -9.77 -6.07
CA GLY A 177 -33.18 -10.30 -5.15
C GLY A 177 -33.10 -9.66 -3.77
N TYR A 178 -31.89 -9.47 -3.24
CA TYR A 178 -31.67 -8.79 -1.97
C TYR A 178 -32.10 -7.31 -2.00
N LEU A 179 -31.77 -6.58 -3.07
CA LEU A 179 -32.19 -5.19 -3.24
C LEU A 179 -33.72 -5.06 -3.33
N ASP A 180 -34.38 -5.99 -4.03
CA ASP A 180 -35.83 -5.98 -4.14
C ASP A 180 -36.52 -6.32 -2.81
N GLN A 181 -35.94 -7.24 -2.02
CA GLN A 181 -36.38 -7.49 -0.65
C GLN A 181 -36.29 -6.23 0.22
N ILE A 182 -35.17 -5.50 0.19
CA ILE A 182 -35.03 -4.24 0.94
C ILE A 182 -36.07 -3.21 0.52
N LYS A 183 -36.33 -3.06 -0.78
CA LYS A 183 -37.35 -2.13 -1.29
C LYS A 183 -38.74 -2.50 -0.77
N MET A 184 -39.09 -3.78 -0.80
CA MET A 184 -40.38 -4.26 -0.29
C MET A 184 -40.53 -4.05 1.22
N GLU A 185 -39.49 -4.37 2.01
CA GLU A 185 -39.50 -4.19 3.46
C GLU A 185 -39.61 -2.70 3.84
N ARG A 186 -38.80 -1.83 3.22
CA ARG A 186 -38.88 -0.38 3.44
C ARG A 186 -40.26 0.17 3.07
N ALA A 187 -40.82 -0.24 1.94
CA ALA A 187 -42.16 0.18 1.52
C ALA A 187 -43.23 -0.28 2.52
N LYS A 188 -43.18 -1.54 2.95
CA LYS A 188 -44.11 -2.11 3.95
C LYS A 188 -44.10 -1.29 5.25
N TYR A 189 -42.93 -1.06 5.84
CA TYR A 189 -42.83 -0.33 7.10
C TYR A 189 -43.20 1.15 6.95
N THR A 190 -42.87 1.77 5.81
CA THR A 190 -43.26 3.17 5.54
C THR A 190 -44.78 3.33 5.46
N ILE A 191 -45.46 2.42 4.76
CA ILE A 191 -46.92 2.44 4.63
C ILE A 191 -47.58 2.18 6.00
N GLN A 192 -47.11 1.18 6.75
CA GLN A 192 -47.64 0.88 8.08
C GLN A 192 -47.45 2.06 9.05
N ASN A 193 -46.30 2.71 9.04
CA ASN A 193 -46.04 3.86 9.89
C ASN A 193 -46.95 5.05 9.52
N LYS A 194 -47.07 5.37 8.23
CA LYS A 194 -47.85 6.51 7.76
C LYS A 194 -49.36 6.34 7.92
N TYR A 195 -49.90 5.15 7.66
CA TYR A 195 -51.35 4.97 7.62
C TYR A 195 -51.89 4.32 8.88
N SER A 196 -51.23 3.29 9.44
CA SER A 196 -51.74 2.61 10.62
C SER A 196 -51.31 3.28 11.92
N LEU A 197 -50.02 3.60 12.09
CA LEU A 197 -49.51 4.20 13.33
C LEU A 197 -49.93 5.66 13.48
N GLN A 198 -49.94 6.43 12.39
CA GLN A 198 -50.37 7.83 12.45
C GLN A 198 -51.87 7.97 12.75
N GLU A 199 -52.71 7.10 12.19
CA GLU A 199 -54.15 7.10 12.47
C GLU A 199 -54.43 6.72 13.92
N THR A 200 -53.83 5.62 14.40
CA THR A 200 -53.96 5.21 15.81
C THR A 200 -53.44 6.27 16.78
N LEU A 201 -52.33 6.94 16.46
CA LEU A 201 -51.81 8.05 17.26
C LEU A 201 -52.76 9.25 17.27
N HIS A 202 -53.40 9.56 16.14
CA HIS A 202 -54.39 10.64 16.06
C HIS A 202 -55.62 10.36 16.91
N ASP A 203 -56.14 9.14 16.86
CA ASP A 203 -57.29 8.74 17.68
C ASP A 203 -56.95 8.71 19.16
N LEU A 204 -55.77 8.16 19.52
CA LEU A 204 -55.29 8.21 20.90
C LEU A 204 -55.12 9.65 21.39
N THR A 205 -54.64 10.55 20.53
CA THR A 205 -54.51 11.99 20.86
C THR A 205 -55.87 12.65 21.09
N LYS A 206 -56.91 12.25 20.35
CA LYS A 206 -58.28 12.74 20.60
C LYS A 206 -58.79 12.25 21.95
N GLU A 207 -58.59 10.97 22.27
CA GLU A 207 -59.00 10.38 23.55
C GLU A 207 -58.25 11.02 24.72
N VAL A 208 -56.93 11.20 24.63
CA VAL A 208 -56.15 11.90 25.66
C VAL A 208 -56.65 13.33 25.84
N ASN A 209 -56.98 14.03 24.75
CA ASN A 209 -57.54 15.37 24.83
C ASN A 209 -58.97 15.39 25.40
N SER A 210 -59.79 14.37 25.17
CA SER A 210 -61.11 14.28 25.79
C SER A 210 -60.98 14.01 27.28
N TRP A 211 -60.10 13.10 27.69
CA TRP A 211 -59.79 12.82 29.09
C TRP A 211 -59.22 14.04 29.78
N ARG A 212 -58.37 14.82 29.11
CA ARG A 212 -57.88 16.11 29.60
C ARG A 212 -59.05 17.08 29.87
N LYS A 213 -59.96 17.25 28.90
CA LYS A 213 -61.13 18.12 29.08
C LYS A 213 -62.06 17.64 30.20
N GLU A 214 -62.23 16.33 30.35
CA GLU A 214 -63.02 15.74 31.44
C GLU A 214 -62.35 15.97 32.79
N CYS A 215 -61.02 15.84 32.87
CA CYS A 215 -60.24 16.20 34.06
C CYS A 215 -60.35 17.69 34.36
N ASP A 216 -60.17 18.57 33.37
CA ASP A 216 -60.33 20.02 33.51
C ASP A 216 -61.77 20.38 33.94
N SER A 217 -62.78 19.65 33.45
CA SER A 217 -64.19 19.82 33.82
C SER A 217 -64.45 19.37 35.26
N MET A 218 -63.90 18.22 35.68
CA MET A 218 -63.96 17.76 37.06
C MET A 218 -63.19 18.70 38.00
N GLU A 219 -62.03 19.22 37.56
CA GLU A 219 -61.26 20.23 38.29
C GLU A 219 -62.09 21.51 38.43
N ASN A 220 -62.74 21.97 37.36
CA ASN A 220 -63.66 23.11 37.42
C ASN A 220 -64.92 22.83 38.26
N LEU A 221 -65.36 21.59 38.40
CA LEU A 221 -66.47 21.24 39.29
C LEU A 221 -66.03 21.21 40.76
N MET A 222 -64.86 20.63 41.05
CA MET A 222 -64.34 20.49 42.41
C MET A 222 -63.70 21.78 42.94
N PHE A 223 -63.10 22.58 42.06
CA PHE A 223 -62.34 23.80 42.39
C PHE A 223 -62.82 25.06 41.64
N GLY A 224 -63.57 24.92 40.55
CA GLY A 224 -64.00 26.03 39.67
C GLY A 224 -65.35 26.67 40.00
N ASP A 225 -65.88 26.46 41.21
CA ASP A 225 -66.83 27.38 41.83
C ASP A 225 -66.22 28.05 43.09
N SER A 226 -64.88 28.19 43.14
CA SER A 226 -64.14 28.66 44.31
C SER A 226 -64.29 30.14 44.65
N SER A 227 -64.91 30.98 43.81
CA SER A 227 -65.25 32.34 44.21
C SER A 227 -66.63 32.44 44.86
N ASN A 228 -67.62 31.66 44.40
CA ASN A 228 -68.98 31.69 44.92
C ASN A 228 -69.20 30.70 46.06
N SER A 229 -68.53 29.55 46.06
CA SER A 229 -68.56 28.59 47.18
C SER A 229 -67.87 29.18 48.41
N MET A 230 -66.67 29.76 48.23
CA MET A 230 -65.92 30.40 49.32
C MET A 230 -66.59 31.71 49.78
N LYS A 231 -67.16 32.52 48.86
CA LYS A 231 -68.00 33.68 49.24
C LYS A 231 -69.30 33.28 49.93
N LYS A 232 -70.00 32.22 49.50
CA LYS A 232 -71.23 31.74 50.17
C LYS A 232 -70.92 31.18 51.55
N MET A 233 -69.79 30.49 51.71
CA MET A 233 -69.32 30.05 53.02
C MET A 233 -68.99 31.25 53.93
N LEU A 234 -68.26 32.26 53.41
CA LEU A 234 -68.00 33.51 54.14
C LEU A 234 -69.29 34.27 54.49
N GLN A 235 -70.24 34.39 53.56
CA GLN A 235 -71.55 35.00 53.80
C GLN A 235 -72.37 34.24 54.84
N ASN A 236 -72.33 32.92 54.83
CA ASN A 236 -72.99 32.11 55.86
C ASN A 236 -72.33 32.32 57.23
N VAL A 237 -71.00 32.39 57.30
CA VAL A 237 -70.26 32.72 58.52
C VAL A 237 -70.59 34.14 59.02
N ASP A 238 -70.66 35.13 58.12
CA ASP A 238 -71.07 36.50 58.47
C ASP A 238 -72.52 36.56 58.96
N SER A 239 -73.43 35.78 58.35
CA SER A 239 -74.83 35.70 58.78
C SER A 239 -74.97 35.03 60.16
N LEU A 240 -74.15 34.02 60.44
CA LEU A 240 -74.07 33.36 61.74
C LEU A 240 -73.51 34.32 62.79
N LYS A 241 -72.48 35.09 62.46
CA LYS A 241 -71.93 36.15 63.32
C LYS A 241 -72.98 37.21 63.63
N PHE A 242 -73.74 37.68 62.64
CA PHE A 242 -74.85 38.62 62.83
C PHE A 242 -75.98 38.04 63.71
N ARG A 243 -76.28 36.75 63.58
CA ARG A 243 -77.25 36.07 64.45
C ARG A 243 -76.73 35.97 65.89
N LEU A 244 -75.46 35.62 66.06
CA LEU A 244 -74.81 35.53 67.38
C LEU A 244 -74.72 36.89 68.07
N ASP A 245 -74.46 37.96 67.32
CA ASP A 245 -74.43 39.34 67.84
C ASP A 245 -75.83 39.87 68.16
N ARG A 246 -76.88 39.43 67.45
CA ARG A 246 -78.28 39.70 67.85
C ARG A 246 -78.66 38.96 69.12
N GLU A 247 -78.31 37.68 69.24
CA GLU A 247 -78.57 36.89 70.44
C GLU A 247 -77.81 37.46 71.66
N LYS A 248 -76.57 37.94 71.47
CA LYS A 248 -75.83 38.66 72.52
C LYS A 248 -76.45 40.01 72.90
N LYS A 249 -77.01 40.76 71.95
CA LYS A 249 -77.72 42.02 72.25
C LYS A 249 -79.04 41.79 72.98
N ASN A 250 -79.75 40.70 72.66
CA ASN A 250 -80.98 40.32 73.36
C ASN A 250 -80.70 39.80 74.78
N CYS A 251 -79.51 39.24 75.07
CA CYS A 251 -79.08 38.90 76.43
C CYS A 251 -78.47 40.06 77.23
N ALA A 252 -78.26 41.24 76.63
CA ALA A 252 -77.70 42.42 77.29
C ALA A 252 -78.74 43.52 77.55
N GLN A 253 -80.02 43.23 77.30
CA GLN A 253 -81.17 44.10 77.59
C GLN A 253 -82.17 43.51 78.60
N ASP A 254 -81.76 42.46 79.32
CA ASP A 254 -82.38 42.04 80.59
C ASP A 254 -81.51 42.50 81.77
#